data_AF-A0A2H9SMU8-F1
#
_entry.id   AF-A0A2H9SMU8-F1
#
_cell.length_a   1.000
_cell.length_b   1.000
_cell.length_c   1.000
_cell.angle_alpha   90.00
_cell.angle_beta   90.00
_cell.angle_gamma   90.00
#
_symmetry.space_group_name_H-M   'P 1'
#
loop_
_entity.id
_entity.type
_entity.pdbx_description
1 polymer ?
#
loop_
_entity_poly.entity_id
_entity_poly.type
_entity_poly.pdbx_seq_one_letter_code
_entity_poly.pdbx_strand_id
1 'polypeptide(L)'
;MCAAPKGNQFALGNSGPSPSKYTQEFIEQEAIAFINWFCKPENIYFKRFALERGYPPDELAHFAKKSEVFNRAYTFAKAWQECKIVEGALFNKLNSNFAKFAMANLSGWSDRQQLSGDAANPLAFLMQKIDGNTKDLVHD
;
A
#
# COMPACT_ATOMS: atom_id res chain seq x y z
N MET A 1 36.84 8.00 -35.13
CA MET A 1 35.79 7.53 -34.20
C MET A 1 36.46 7.28 -32.86
N CYS A 2 36.11 8.05 -31.83
CA CYS A 2 36.76 7.96 -30.51
C CYS A 2 36.30 6.69 -29.78
N ALA A 3 37.24 5.90 -29.27
CA ALA A 3 36.95 4.72 -28.46
C ALA A 3 36.34 5.14 -27.11
N ALA A 4 35.31 4.41 -26.67
CA ALA A 4 34.65 4.63 -25.38
C ALA A 4 35.64 4.39 -24.22
N PRO A 5 35.58 5.21 -23.14
CA PRO A 5 36.46 5.04 -21.98
C PRO A 5 36.18 3.69 -21.30
N LYS A 6 37.28 2.99 -20.97
CA LYS A 6 37.25 1.70 -20.27
C LYS A 6 36.50 1.83 -18.94
N GLY A 7 35.69 0.81 -18.63
CA GLY A 7 34.77 0.75 -17.50
C GLY A 7 35.39 1.11 -16.15
N ASN A 8 34.51 1.53 -15.24
CA ASN A 8 34.86 2.10 -13.95
C ASN A 8 35.74 1.15 -13.10
N GLN A 9 37.00 1.54 -12.88
CA GLN A 9 38.01 0.78 -12.10
C GLN A 9 37.66 0.54 -10.63
N PHE A 10 36.61 1.20 -10.12
CA PHE A 10 36.11 1.03 -8.74
C PHE A 10 34.98 -0.01 -8.61
N ALA A 11 34.51 -0.59 -9.73
CA ALA A 11 33.60 -1.73 -9.69
C ALA A 11 34.39 -3.02 -9.38
N LEU A 12 35.00 -3.08 -8.19
CA LEU A 12 35.44 -4.34 -7.62
C LEU A 12 34.19 -5.21 -7.45
N GLY A 13 34.03 -6.16 -8.36
CA GLY A 13 32.95 -7.13 -8.34
C GLY A 13 32.99 -7.93 -7.04
N ASN A 14 32.23 -7.49 -6.05
CA ASN A 14 31.87 -8.35 -4.93
C ASN A 14 30.84 -9.35 -5.46
N SER A 15 31.34 -10.50 -5.89
CA SER A 15 30.54 -11.66 -6.36
C SER A 15 29.90 -12.45 -5.21
N GLY A 16 29.99 -11.95 -3.98
CA GLY A 16 29.31 -12.50 -2.81
C GLY A 16 28.10 -11.65 -2.40
N PRO A 17 27.05 -12.25 -1.82
CA PRO A 17 25.98 -11.49 -1.21
C PRO A 17 26.55 -10.53 -0.17
N SER A 18 26.09 -9.26 -0.18
CA SER A 18 26.45 -8.29 0.85
C SER A 18 26.25 -8.93 2.23
N PRO A 19 27.22 -8.81 3.15
CA PRO A 19 27.13 -9.44 4.46
C PRO A 19 25.82 -9.01 5.14
N SER A 20 25.06 -9.99 5.62
CA SER A 20 23.79 -9.74 6.29
C SER A 20 24.07 -8.98 7.58
N LYS A 21 23.55 -7.76 7.69
CA LYS A 21 23.63 -6.94 8.91
C LYS A 21 23.04 -7.62 10.16
N TYR A 22 22.13 -8.58 9.96
CA TYR A 22 21.43 -9.30 11.03
C TYR A 22 21.56 -10.80 10.85
N THR A 23 21.73 -11.53 11.96
CA THR A 23 21.76 -12.99 11.96
C THR A 23 20.35 -13.57 11.84
N GLN A 24 20.24 -14.84 11.47
CA GLN A 24 18.95 -15.51 11.35
C GLN A 24 18.24 -15.59 12.71
N GLU A 25 18.99 -15.92 13.76
CA GLU A 25 18.49 -16.05 15.13
C GLU A 25 17.93 -14.73 15.64
N PHE A 26 18.60 -13.61 15.29
CA PHE A 26 18.09 -12.28 15.60
C PHE A 26 16.73 -12.04 14.93
N ILE A 27 16.62 -12.34 13.63
CA ILE A 27 15.37 -12.13 12.87
C ILE A 27 14.23 -12.97 13.45
N GLU A 28 14.49 -14.21 13.86
CA GLU A 28 13.46 -15.08 14.44
C GLU A 28 13.02 -14.63 15.83
N GLN A 29 13.94 -14.20 16.68
CA GLN A 29 13.58 -13.55 17.96
C GLN A 29 12.76 -12.27 17.72
N GLU A 30 13.12 -11.53 16.68
CA GLU A 30 12.42 -10.30 16.33
C GLU A 30 11.01 -10.56 15.78
N ALA A 31 10.76 -11.73 15.16
CA ALA A 31 9.41 -12.14 14.77
C ALA A 31 8.49 -12.29 16.01
N ILE A 32 9.00 -12.88 17.08
CA ILE A 32 8.26 -13.07 18.34
C ILE A 32 8.00 -11.71 19.00
N ALA A 33 9.03 -10.87 19.10
CA ALA A 33 8.91 -9.53 19.66
C ALA A 33 7.91 -8.68 18.85
N PHE A 34 7.94 -8.80 17.52
CA PHE A 34 7.07 -8.07 16.63
C PHE A 34 5.59 -8.44 16.81
N ILE A 35 5.27 -9.74 16.89
CA ILE A 35 3.90 -10.19 17.15
C ILE A 35 3.42 -9.73 18.52
N ASN A 36 4.22 -9.95 19.57
CA ASN A 36 3.85 -9.57 20.94
C ASN A 36 3.62 -8.06 21.07
N TRP A 37 4.42 -7.26 20.37
CA TRP A 37 4.22 -5.82 20.30
C TRP A 37 2.94 -5.48 19.54
N PHE A 38 2.70 -6.12 18.39
CA PHE A 38 1.57 -5.77 17.53
C PHE A 38 0.22 -6.28 18.04
N CYS A 39 0.18 -7.30 18.89
CA CYS A 39 -1.05 -7.75 19.55
C CYS A 39 -1.68 -6.67 20.44
N LYS A 40 -0.93 -5.65 20.85
CA LYS A 40 -1.45 -4.58 21.70
C LYS A 40 -2.41 -3.66 20.92
N PRO A 41 -3.58 -3.31 21.45
CA PRO A 41 -4.61 -2.57 20.72
C PRO A 41 -4.18 -1.16 20.29
N GLU A 42 -3.31 -0.50 21.07
CA GLU A 42 -2.75 0.82 20.76
C GLU A 42 -1.81 0.83 19.55
N ASN A 43 -1.24 -0.32 19.21
CA ASN A 43 -0.28 -0.46 18.13
C ASN A 43 -1.01 -0.71 16.81
N ILE A 44 -1.47 0.36 16.17
CA ILE A 44 -2.20 0.29 14.89
C ILE A 44 -1.22 0.15 13.71
N TYR A 45 -0.13 0.91 13.70
CA TYR A 45 0.79 0.99 12.56
C TYR A 45 2.05 0.17 12.79
N PHE A 46 2.17 -0.99 12.13
CA PHE A 46 3.23 -1.96 12.43
C PHE A 46 4.65 -1.43 12.16
N LYS A 47 4.81 -0.49 11.22
CA LYS A 47 6.13 0.09 10.89
C LYS A 47 6.76 0.85 12.07
N ARG A 48 5.93 1.31 13.02
CA ARG A 48 6.40 1.97 14.23
C ARG A 48 7.26 1.04 15.09
N PHE A 49 7.03 -0.27 15.04
CA PHE A 49 7.90 -1.25 15.72
C PHE A 49 9.38 -1.08 15.34
N ALA A 50 9.68 -0.97 14.05
CA ALA A 50 11.05 -0.80 13.57
C ALA A 50 11.70 0.49 14.12
N LEU A 51 10.92 1.57 14.16
CA LEU A 51 11.37 2.86 14.69
C LEU A 51 11.69 2.77 16.19
N GLU A 52 10.86 2.07 16.98
CA GLU A 52 11.09 1.84 18.41
C GLU A 52 12.31 0.94 18.67
N ARG A 53 12.64 0.06 17.72
CA ARG A 53 13.85 -0.80 17.76
C ARG A 53 15.10 -0.11 17.21
N GLY A 54 14.98 1.08 16.64
CA GLY A 54 16.12 1.88 16.16
C GLY A 54 16.60 1.54 14.75
N TYR A 55 15.76 0.92 13.90
CA TYR A 55 16.11 0.64 12.51
C TYR A 55 15.01 1.07 11.53
N PRO A 56 15.34 1.33 10.24
CA PRO A 56 14.36 1.83 9.29
C PRO A 56 13.26 0.78 9.00
N PRO A 57 12.00 1.20 8.75
CA PRO A 57 10.88 0.28 8.53
C PRO A 57 11.05 -0.70 7.36
N ASP A 58 11.87 -0.34 6.38
CA ASP A 58 12.15 -1.20 5.22
C ASP A 58 12.87 -2.50 5.62
N GLU A 59 13.55 -2.51 6.77
CA GLU A 59 14.19 -3.70 7.34
C GLU A 59 13.16 -4.79 7.66
N LEU A 60 11.93 -4.45 8.01
CA LEU A 60 10.87 -5.45 8.24
C LEU A 60 10.59 -6.25 6.97
N ALA A 61 10.59 -5.60 5.81
CA ALA A 61 10.45 -6.28 4.53
C ALA A 61 11.70 -7.11 4.17
N HIS A 62 12.90 -6.65 4.56
CA HIS A 62 14.12 -7.44 4.42
C HIS A 62 14.13 -8.67 5.32
N PHE A 63 13.66 -8.57 6.55
CA PHE A 63 13.53 -9.68 7.50
C PHE A 63 12.54 -10.73 7.00
N ALA A 64 11.39 -10.28 6.48
CA ALA A 64 10.40 -11.15 5.86
C ALA A 64 10.88 -11.89 4.61
N LYS A 65 11.93 -11.40 3.93
CA LYS A 65 12.56 -12.11 2.80
C LYS A 65 13.57 -13.16 3.25
N LYS A 66 14.15 -12.98 4.44
CA LYS A 66 15.24 -13.83 4.96
C LYS A 66 14.74 -14.96 5.86
N SER A 67 13.65 -14.74 6.59
CA SER A 67 13.08 -15.72 7.52
C SER A 67 11.61 -15.97 7.20
N GLU A 68 11.25 -17.24 7.03
CA GLU A 68 9.86 -17.66 6.85
C GLU A 68 9.01 -17.36 8.10
N VAL A 69 9.60 -17.52 9.29
CA VAL A 69 8.93 -17.22 10.56
C VAL A 69 8.58 -15.73 10.64
N PHE A 70 9.54 -14.85 10.30
CA PHE A 70 9.27 -13.42 10.23
C PHE A 70 8.30 -13.07 9.10
N ASN A 71 8.36 -13.76 7.96
CA ASN A 71 7.42 -13.54 6.86
C ASN A 71 5.96 -13.76 7.28
N ARG A 72 5.71 -14.85 8.03
CA ARG A 72 4.38 -15.14 8.58
C ARG A 72 3.94 -14.05 9.55
N ALA A 73 4.81 -13.64 10.48
CA ALA A 73 4.55 -12.54 11.40
C ALA A 73 4.23 -11.22 10.66
N TYR A 74 4.99 -10.91 9.60
CA TYR A 74 4.82 -9.72 8.78
C TYR A 74 3.49 -9.71 8.02
N THR A 75 3.11 -10.84 7.44
CA THR A 75 1.83 -10.98 6.75
C THR A 75 0.66 -10.88 7.73
N PHE A 76 0.78 -11.49 8.90
CA PHE A 76 -0.21 -11.40 9.98
C PHE A 76 -0.38 -9.96 10.49
N ALA A 77 0.71 -9.23 10.67
CA ALA A 77 0.67 -7.84 11.09
C ALA A 77 -0.01 -6.92 10.05
N LYS A 78 0.17 -7.19 8.75
CA LYS A 78 -0.57 -6.45 7.71
C LYS A 78 -2.07 -6.68 7.83
N ALA A 79 -2.50 -7.94 7.91
CA ALA A 79 -3.92 -8.28 8.05
C ALA A 79 -4.54 -7.66 9.32
N TRP A 80 -3.83 -7.72 10.45
CA TRP A 80 -4.30 -7.09 11.68
C TRP A 80 -4.34 -5.56 11.62
N GLN A 81 -3.39 -4.93 10.92
CA GLN A 81 -3.42 -3.48 10.72
C GLN A 81 -4.70 -3.07 9.98
N GLU A 82 -5.13 -3.84 8.99
CA GLU A 82 -6.40 -3.62 8.28
C GLU A 82 -7.59 -3.70 9.21
N CYS A 83 -7.69 -4.78 10.00
CA CYS A 83 -8.75 -4.94 10.99
C CYS A 83 -8.81 -3.76 11.96
N LYS A 84 -7.66 -3.34 12.52
CA LYS A 84 -7.59 -2.23 13.47
C LYS A 84 -8.02 -0.90 12.86
N ILE A 85 -7.67 -0.64 11.60
CA ILE A 85 -8.07 0.60 10.91
C ILE A 85 -9.59 0.58 10.65
N VAL A 86 -10.13 -0.55 10.17
CA VAL A 86 -11.56 -0.70 9.88
C VAL A 86 -12.39 -0.60 11.15
N GLU A 87 -12.04 -1.36 12.19
CA GLU A 87 -12.73 -1.31 13.49
C GLU A 87 -12.61 0.08 14.13
N GLY A 88 -11.44 0.70 14.07
CA GLY A 88 -11.23 2.05 14.56
C GLY A 88 -12.16 3.06 13.88
N ALA A 89 -12.34 2.96 12.57
CA ALA A 89 -13.28 3.80 11.84
C ALA A 89 -14.75 3.46 12.14
N LEU A 90 -15.09 2.17 12.24
CA LEU A 90 -16.44 1.69 12.52
C LEU A 90 -16.95 2.15 13.90
N PHE A 91 -16.07 2.15 14.90
CA PHE A 91 -16.39 2.58 16.26
C PHE A 91 -16.13 4.08 16.50
N ASN A 92 -15.96 4.89 15.45
CA ASN A 92 -15.67 6.33 15.51
C ASN A 92 -14.43 6.68 16.36
N LYS A 93 -13.47 5.76 16.51
CA LYS A 93 -12.17 6.00 17.17
C LYS A 93 -11.15 6.62 16.21
N LEU A 94 -11.30 6.36 14.92
CA LEU A 94 -10.48 6.90 13.84
C LEU A 94 -11.37 7.69 12.87
N ASN A 95 -10.79 8.72 12.25
CA ASN A 95 -11.48 9.46 11.21
C ASN A 95 -11.75 8.57 9.99
N SER A 96 -13.00 8.42 9.58
CA SER A 96 -13.41 7.51 8.50
C SER A 96 -12.82 7.88 7.14
N ASN A 97 -12.64 9.17 6.84
CA ASN A 97 -12.01 9.62 5.60
C ASN A 97 -10.52 9.25 5.57
N PHE A 98 -9.82 9.43 6.70
CA PHE A 98 -8.43 9.02 6.82
C PHE A 98 -8.28 7.49 6.76
N ALA A 99 -9.19 6.73 7.38
CA ALA A 99 -9.22 5.28 7.28
C ALA A 99 -9.42 4.82 5.82
N LYS A 100 -10.33 5.44 5.07
CA LYS A 100 -10.51 5.19 3.62
C LYS A 100 -9.21 5.43 2.84
N PHE A 101 -8.54 6.56 3.10
CA PHE A 101 -7.25 6.87 2.47
C PHE A 101 -6.16 5.86 2.83
N ALA A 102 -6.07 5.46 4.11
CA ALA A 102 -5.11 4.48 4.57
C ALA A 102 -5.34 3.10 3.94
N MET A 103 -6.58 2.62 3.92
CA MET A 103 -6.94 1.33 3.31
C MET A 103 -6.68 1.30 1.81
N ALA A 104 -6.89 2.41 1.10
CA ALA A 104 -6.58 2.50 -0.32
C ALA A 104 -5.08 2.34 -0.62
N ASN A 105 -4.23 3.00 0.16
CA ASN A 105 -2.78 3.00 -0.09
C ASN A 105 -2.08 1.76 0.49
N LEU A 106 -2.57 1.21 1.60
CA LEU A 106 -1.90 0.12 2.32
C LEU A 106 -2.40 -1.26 1.89
N SER A 107 -3.68 -1.36 1.53
CA SER A 107 -4.38 -2.62 1.29
C SER A 107 -4.99 -2.71 -0.11
N GLY A 108 -4.83 -1.67 -0.94
CA GLY A 108 -5.35 -1.64 -2.30
C GLY A 108 -6.88 -1.56 -2.36
N TRP A 109 -7.55 -1.15 -1.28
CA TRP A 109 -9.01 -1.00 -1.29
C TRP A 109 -9.40 0.17 -2.19
N SER A 110 -10.24 -0.09 -3.18
CA SER A 110 -10.74 0.94 -4.08
C SER A 110 -12.25 1.06 -3.94
N ASP A 111 -12.73 2.30 -3.89
CA ASP A 111 -14.15 2.57 -4.07
C ASP A 111 -14.51 2.28 -5.53
N ARG A 112 -15.50 1.41 -5.76
CA ARG A 112 -15.97 1.05 -7.10
C ARG A 112 -17.31 1.73 -7.33
N GLN A 113 -17.29 2.79 -8.15
CA GLN A 113 -18.50 3.42 -8.61
C GLN A 113 -18.95 2.74 -9.90
N GLN A 114 -20.14 2.14 -9.86
CA GLN A 114 -20.81 1.69 -11.07
C GLN A 114 -21.65 2.87 -11.58
N LEU A 115 -21.20 3.50 -12.66
CA LEU A 115 -21.98 4.53 -13.33
C LEU A 115 -23.18 3.85 -14.01
N SER A 116 -24.38 4.14 -13.51
CA SER A 116 -25.65 3.78 -14.15
C SER A 116 -25.83 4.57 -15.45
N GLY A 117 -26.67 4.05 -16.36
CA GLY A 117 -26.86 4.46 -17.76
C GLY A 117 -26.95 5.96 -18.06
N ASP A 118 -26.65 6.29 -19.32
CA ASP A 118 -26.51 7.60 -19.99
C ASP A 118 -25.12 8.27 -19.96
N ALA A 119 -24.26 8.01 -18.98
CA ALA A 119 -22.88 8.54 -19.01
C ALA A 119 -21.93 7.79 -19.98
N ALA A 120 -22.29 6.58 -20.41
CA ALA A 120 -21.49 5.77 -21.33
C ALA A 120 -21.59 6.26 -22.79
N ASN A 121 -22.63 7.03 -23.12
CA ASN A 121 -22.78 7.65 -24.43
C ASN A 121 -23.11 9.15 -24.25
N PRO A 122 -22.12 10.01 -23.96
CA PRO A 122 -22.34 11.45 -23.82
C PRO A 122 -22.87 12.10 -25.11
N LEU A 123 -22.80 11.40 -26.25
CA LEU A 123 -23.37 11.82 -27.53
C LEU A 123 -24.87 11.53 -27.64
N ALA A 124 -25.47 10.67 -26.81
CA ALA A 124 -26.91 10.40 -26.83
C ALA A 124 -27.72 11.69 -26.54
N PHE A 125 -27.22 12.54 -25.64
CA PHE A 125 -27.80 13.86 -25.38
C PHE A 125 -27.71 14.80 -26.59
N LEU A 126 -26.65 14.70 -27.40
CA LEU A 126 -26.50 15.49 -28.62
C LEU A 126 -27.37 14.94 -29.76
N MET A 127 -27.54 13.62 -29.87
CA MET A 127 -28.41 13.01 -30.88
C MET A 127 -29.89 13.42 -30.66
N GLN A 128 -30.36 13.49 -29.41
CA GLN A 128 -31.71 14.00 -29.12
C GLN A 128 -31.93 15.47 -29.54
N LYS A 129 -30.87 16.29 -29.59
CA LYS A 129 -30.96 17.68 -30.06
C LYS A 129 -30.84 17.82 -31.58
N ILE A 130 -30.22 16.87 -32.26
CA ILE A 130 -30.03 16.88 -33.72
C ILE A 130 -31.26 16.33 -34.45
N ASP A 131 -32.00 15.39 -33.84
CA ASP A 131 -33.22 14.80 -34.43
C ASP A 131 -34.44 15.74 -34.45
N GLY A 132 -34.26 17.04 -34.20
CA GLY A 132 -35.20 18.08 -34.61
C GLY A 132 -36.57 18.08 -33.92
N ASN A 133 -36.71 17.45 -32.75
CA ASN A 133 -37.98 17.42 -32.02
C ASN A 133 -38.12 18.52 -30.95
N THR A 134 -37.46 19.67 -31.13
CA THR A 134 -37.88 20.93 -30.48
C THR A 134 -39.13 21.46 -31.17
N LYS A 135 -40.27 20.81 -30.91
CA LYS A 135 -41.56 21.49 -30.97
C LYS A 135 -41.60 22.43 -29.78
N ASP A 136 -41.31 23.69 -30.03
CA ASP A 136 -41.78 24.88 -29.32
C ASP A 136 -40.70 25.94 -29.48
N LEU A 137 -41.01 26.95 -30.30
CA LEU A 137 -40.62 28.36 -30.18
C LEU A 137 -40.97 29.08 -31.51
N VAL A 138 -42.22 28.99 -31.97
CA VAL A 138 -42.84 30.03 -32.79
C VAL A 138 -44.32 30.11 -32.39
N HIS A 139 -44.62 30.98 -31.43
CA HIS A 139 -45.96 31.52 -31.23
C HIS A 139 -45.97 32.90 -31.89
N ASP A 140 -46.78 33.04 -32.95
CA ASP A 140 -47.36 34.33 -33.38
C ASP A 140 -48.64 34.59 -32.59
#